data_AF-U2VH11-F1
#
_entry.id   AF-U2VH11-F1
#
_cell.length_a   1.000
_cell.length_b   1.000
_cell.length_c   1.000
_cell.angle_alpha   90.00
_cell.angle_beta   90.00
_cell.angle_gamma   90.00
#
_symmetry.space_group_name_H-M   'P 1'
#
loop_
_entity.id
_entity.type
_entity.pdbx_description
1 polymer ?
#
loop_
_entity_poly.entity_id
_entity_poly.type
_entity_poly.pdbx_seq_one_letter_code
_entity_poly.pdbx_strand_id
1 'polypeptide(L)'
;MTYNTQLLRKLGLSFVFSGALAGSLLTCPHLALGQDAAQATPSVEQQSAPTASTATDKAEDNLQVLAAEIQAEQAQGLNESSQSSAENDELLQPTEEESAPQHMRSAQTHATNTPAAALPEDGWHTNEDGTLSYYKNGAFLTGLQILGDDTYYFGEDGHSRRWTQNIEGSTYYFDGSYKMHKGLLRWNATKDYSYFDELDGRAHTGLYKDYYFGADGRSKRWTQNIDGNTYYFDGSYKMHKGLLRWNATKDYSYFGNADGVMIKDSFTPSRTYYMGANGRSLQWTQNIDGNTYYFDGS
;
A
#
# COMPACT_ATOMS: atom_id res chain seq x y z
N MET A 1 -9.05 -48.63 -22.19
CA MET A 1 -7.65 -48.83 -21.75
C MET A 1 -7.54 -48.39 -20.30
N THR A 2 -7.59 -49.40 -19.44
CA THR A 2 -6.88 -49.63 -18.17
C THR A 2 -6.16 -48.44 -17.46
N TYR A 3 -6.70 -48.09 -16.28
CA TYR A 3 -6.09 -47.66 -14.99
C TYR A 3 -5.12 -46.46 -14.91
N ASN A 4 -5.40 -45.52 -13.99
CA ASN A 4 -4.79 -45.59 -12.65
C ASN A 4 -5.58 -44.79 -11.59
N THR A 5 -5.82 -45.40 -10.43
CA THR A 5 -6.59 -44.89 -9.27
C THR A 5 -5.78 -45.15 -8.00
N GLN A 6 -5.47 -44.15 -7.18
CA GLN A 6 -5.13 -44.25 -5.74
C GLN A 6 -5.44 -42.86 -5.12
N LEU A 7 -6.39 -42.63 -4.17
CA LEU A 7 -6.48 -43.06 -2.75
C LEU A 7 -5.30 -42.50 -1.90
N LEU A 8 -5.39 -41.92 -0.69
CA LEU A 8 -6.39 -41.95 0.40
C LEU A 8 -6.05 -40.86 1.46
N ARG A 9 -7.07 -40.44 2.22
CA ARG A 9 -7.06 -39.61 3.44
C ARG A 9 -6.10 -40.08 4.55
N LYS A 10 -5.70 -39.17 5.46
CA LYS A 10 -5.49 -39.48 6.88
C LYS A 10 -5.87 -38.31 7.81
N LEU A 11 -6.78 -38.62 8.73
CA LEU A 11 -7.13 -37.88 9.96
C LEU A 11 -5.87 -37.80 10.86
N GLY A 12 -5.62 -36.74 11.64
CA GLY A 12 -6.39 -36.31 12.81
C GLY A 12 -5.93 -37.09 14.05
N LEU A 13 -5.05 -36.52 14.87
CA LEU A 13 -4.78 -37.02 16.22
C LEU A 13 -4.31 -35.88 17.15
N SER A 14 -5.22 -35.43 17.99
CA SER A 14 -4.96 -34.62 19.18
C SER A 14 -4.40 -35.50 20.28
N PHE A 15 -3.38 -35.03 20.99
CA PHE A 15 -3.01 -35.57 22.30
C PHE A 15 -3.12 -34.47 23.35
N VAL A 16 -4.04 -34.67 24.28
CA VAL A 16 -4.11 -33.99 25.57
C VAL A 16 -3.42 -34.93 26.57
N PHE A 17 -2.48 -34.41 27.37
CA PHE A 17 -2.11 -35.05 28.62
C PHE A 17 -2.16 -34.00 29.73
N SER A 18 -3.05 -34.25 30.69
CA SER A 18 -3.15 -33.60 31.99
C SER A 18 -2.35 -34.43 33.00
N GLY A 19 -1.72 -33.78 33.97
CA GLY A 19 -1.07 -34.48 35.09
C GLY A 19 -0.14 -33.58 35.91
N ALA A 20 -0.69 -33.01 36.99
CA ALA A 20 0.05 -32.35 38.05
C ALA A 20 0.67 -33.36 39.03
N LEU A 21 1.80 -33.04 39.68
CA LEU A 21 1.92 -32.99 41.15
C LEU A 21 3.32 -32.52 41.63
N ALA A 22 3.30 -31.53 42.53
CA ALA A 22 4.03 -31.40 43.80
C ALA A 22 5.54 -31.73 43.94
N GLY A 23 6.26 -30.77 44.57
CA GLY A 23 6.91 -31.07 45.84
C GLY A 23 8.42 -30.79 45.99
N SER A 24 8.70 -29.77 46.83
CA SER A 24 9.79 -29.70 47.81
C SER A 24 11.21 -29.25 47.42
N LEU A 25 11.50 -28.05 47.94
CA LEU A 25 12.71 -27.58 48.63
C LEU A 25 13.78 -28.63 48.96
N LEU A 26 15.04 -28.32 48.66
CA LEU A 26 16.20 -28.67 49.49
C LEU A 26 17.34 -27.65 49.27
N THR A 27 18.03 -27.42 50.36
CA THR A 27 18.97 -26.34 50.71
C THR A 27 20.43 -26.67 50.39
N CYS A 28 21.29 -25.64 50.41
CA CYS A 28 22.76 -25.62 50.21
C CYS A 28 23.58 -26.61 51.09
N PRO A 29 24.90 -26.83 50.83
CA PRO A 29 25.98 -25.91 51.27
C PRO A 29 27.12 -25.73 50.23
N HIS A 30 27.76 -24.56 50.09
CA HIS A 30 28.93 -24.06 50.85
C HIS A 30 30.16 -25.00 50.87
N LEU A 31 31.21 -24.67 50.11
CA LEU A 31 32.61 -24.96 50.46
C LEU A 31 33.57 -23.99 49.75
N ALA A 32 34.65 -23.65 50.44
CA ALA A 32 35.52 -22.50 50.20
C ALA A 32 36.96 -22.88 49.81
N LEU A 33 37.69 -21.86 49.34
CA LEU A 33 39.14 -21.55 49.49
C LEU A 33 40.21 -22.12 48.55
N GLY A 34 41.15 -21.20 48.24
CA GLY A 34 42.49 -21.34 47.63
C GLY A 34 42.71 -20.25 46.56
N GLN A 35 43.25 -19.04 46.85
CA GLN A 35 44.69 -18.68 46.94
C GLN A 35 45.55 -19.40 45.86
N ASP A 36 46.25 -18.74 44.93
CA ASP A 36 47.34 -17.79 45.15
C ASP A 36 47.74 -17.04 43.85
N ALA A 37 48.43 -15.91 44.06
CA ALA A 37 49.27 -15.04 43.23
C ALA A 37 49.52 -15.32 41.72
N ALA A 38 49.51 -14.25 40.91
CA ALA A 38 50.74 -13.55 40.47
C ALA A 38 50.47 -12.54 39.33
N GLN A 39 51.20 -11.43 39.40
CA GLN A 39 51.20 -10.28 38.50
C GLN A 39 51.75 -10.61 37.11
N ALA A 40 51.23 -9.94 36.07
CA ALA A 40 52.04 -9.42 34.95
C ALA A 40 51.20 -8.46 34.09
N THR A 41 51.46 -7.16 34.23
CA THR A 41 51.25 -6.16 33.18
C THR A 41 52.22 -6.40 32.02
N PRO A 42 51.87 -5.99 30.79
CA PRO A 42 52.64 -4.88 30.25
C PRO A 42 51.79 -3.80 29.54
N SER A 43 52.14 -2.54 29.83
CA SER A 43 52.06 -1.39 28.93
C SER A 43 52.97 -1.67 27.72
N VAL A 44 52.64 -1.31 26.48
CA VAL A 44 52.77 0.00 25.82
C VAL A 44 52.28 -0.23 24.38
N GLU A 45 51.53 0.70 23.77
CA GLU A 45 51.99 1.50 22.63
C GLU A 45 50.84 2.22 21.94
N GLN A 46 50.93 3.53 22.00
CA GLN A 46 50.07 4.52 21.38
C GLN A 46 50.58 4.71 19.95
N GLN A 47 49.77 4.43 18.93
CA GLN A 47 50.13 4.76 17.55
C GLN A 47 49.00 5.46 16.80
N SER A 48 49.47 6.41 16.02
CA SER A 48 48.84 7.59 15.47
C SER A 48 47.90 7.30 14.30
N ALA A 49 46.96 8.22 14.10
CA ALA A 49 46.05 8.31 12.97
C ALA A 49 46.73 8.31 11.59
N PRO A 50 45.97 8.00 10.52
CA PRO A 50 46.16 8.63 9.23
C PRO A 50 45.05 9.65 8.93
N THR A 51 45.51 10.83 8.50
CA THR A 51 44.75 11.93 7.87
C THR A 51 44.28 11.57 6.46
N ALA A 52 43.04 11.93 6.13
CA ALA A 52 42.53 12.43 4.85
C ALA A 52 40.99 12.52 4.97
N SER A 53 40.23 13.42 4.35
CA SER A 53 40.42 14.65 3.61
C SER A 53 39.01 15.23 3.47
N THR A 54 38.93 16.55 3.41
CA THR A 54 37.75 17.41 3.24
C THR A 54 36.73 16.99 2.17
N ALA A 55 35.44 17.08 2.50
CA ALA A 55 34.41 17.61 1.61
C ALA A 55 33.21 18.10 2.45
N THR A 56 33.04 19.42 2.41
CA THR A 56 32.02 20.25 3.05
C THR A 56 30.63 20.10 2.41
N ASP A 57 29.60 20.49 3.17
CA ASP A 57 28.37 21.19 2.73
C ASP A 57 27.24 20.36 2.07
N LYS A 58 25.94 20.42 2.43
CA LYS A 58 25.13 21.25 3.34
C LYS A 58 23.84 20.49 3.72
N ALA A 59 23.40 20.60 4.98
CA ALA A 59 21.99 20.42 5.34
C ALA A 59 21.69 21.18 6.65
N GLU A 60 21.77 22.50 6.57
CA GLU A 60 21.02 23.46 7.41
C GLU A 60 19.71 23.74 6.64
N ASP A 61 18.52 23.95 7.19
CA ASP A 61 18.07 24.55 8.45
C ASP A 61 16.57 24.13 8.58
N ASN A 62 16.07 23.54 9.68
CA ASN A 62 15.59 24.15 10.95
C ASN A 62 14.04 24.25 10.97
N LEU A 63 13.31 23.39 11.70
CA LEU A 63 12.93 23.40 13.14
C LEU A 63 11.86 24.46 13.51
N GLN A 64 10.91 24.00 14.34
CA GLN A 64 9.70 24.64 14.90
C GLN A 64 8.45 24.53 14.00
N VAL A 65 7.39 23.81 14.40
CA VAL A 65 6.62 24.02 15.64
C VAL A 65 6.22 22.69 16.31
N LEU A 66 6.33 22.66 17.64
CA LEU A 66 5.80 21.63 18.55
C LEU A 66 4.32 21.90 18.91
N ALA A 67 3.57 20.80 19.09
CA ALA A 67 2.43 20.59 20.00
C ALA A 67 0.99 20.99 19.58
N ALA A 68 0.07 20.05 19.88
CA ALA A 68 -1.42 20.01 19.76
C ALA A 68 -1.93 19.80 18.30
N GLU A 69 -2.81 18.85 17.95
CA GLU A 69 -3.99 18.27 18.62
C GLU A 69 -4.23 16.79 18.23
N ILE A 70 -4.69 16.01 19.21
CA ILE A 70 -5.42 14.75 19.02
C ILE A 70 -6.92 15.08 19.24
N GLN A 71 -7.76 14.55 18.35
CA GLN A 71 -9.25 14.53 18.31
C GLN A 71 -9.99 15.67 17.58
N ALA A 72 -10.61 15.31 16.45
CA ALA A 72 -12.02 15.59 16.19
C ALA A 72 -12.55 14.63 15.11
N GLU A 73 -13.42 13.72 15.53
CA GLU A 73 -14.27 12.87 14.70
C GLU A 73 -15.70 13.47 14.63
N GLN A 74 -16.30 13.45 13.44
CA GLN A 74 -17.73 13.30 13.13
C GLN A 74 -18.75 14.47 13.22
N ALA A 75 -19.70 14.38 12.27
CA ALA A 75 -20.94 15.13 12.01
C ALA A 75 -20.75 16.54 11.39
N GLN A 76 -21.39 16.91 10.28
CA GLN A 76 -22.80 16.75 9.95
C GLN A 76 -23.04 16.66 8.43
N GLY A 77 -24.03 15.87 8.06
CA GLY A 77 -24.74 16.00 6.78
C GLY A 77 -25.97 16.93 6.91
N LEU A 78 -26.62 17.09 5.75
CA LEU A 78 -27.99 17.57 5.49
C LEU A 78 -28.20 19.09 5.32
N ASN A 79 -28.45 19.50 4.08
CA ASN A 79 -29.64 20.26 3.64
C ASN A 79 -29.65 20.28 2.10
N GLU A 80 -30.48 19.51 1.37
CA GLU A 80 -31.88 19.79 0.95
C GLU A 80 -32.19 21.19 0.35
N SER A 81 -32.53 21.19 -0.94
CA SER A 81 -33.68 21.87 -1.62
C SER A 81 -33.41 21.83 -3.13
N SER A 82 -34.14 21.09 -3.99
CA SER A 82 -35.57 21.11 -4.33
C SER A 82 -36.08 22.46 -4.84
N GLN A 83 -36.31 22.54 -6.16
CA GLN A 83 -37.38 23.25 -6.90
C GLN A 83 -37.08 23.05 -8.41
N SER A 84 -37.86 22.35 -9.26
CA SER A 84 -39.30 22.32 -9.54
C SER A 84 -39.90 23.68 -9.88
N SER A 85 -40.18 23.90 -11.17
CA SER A 85 -41.41 24.56 -11.63
C SER A 85 -41.58 24.34 -13.13
N ALA A 86 -42.66 23.65 -13.49
CA ALA A 86 -43.24 23.62 -14.82
C ALA A 86 -44.37 24.66 -14.93
N GLU A 87 -44.65 25.02 -16.18
CA GLU A 87 -45.91 25.56 -16.74
C GLU A 87 -46.32 27.01 -16.42
N ASN A 88 -46.47 27.79 -17.50
CA ASN A 88 -47.78 28.32 -17.86
C ASN A 88 -47.92 28.48 -19.37
N ASP A 89 -49.13 28.11 -19.78
CA ASP A 89 -49.75 28.04 -21.10
C ASP A 89 -50.10 29.45 -21.64
N GLU A 90 -50.56 29.49 -22.90
CA GLU A 90 -51.50 30.46 -23.51
C GLU A 90 -51.10 31.01 -24.90
N LEU A 91 -51.57 30.26 -25.91
CA LEU A 91 -52.35 30.67 -27.10
C LEU A 91 -51.94 31.91 -27.91
N LEU A 92 -51.67 31.69 -29.22
CA LEU A 92 -52.42 32.31 -30.35
C LEU A 92 -51.97 31.73 -31.71
N GLN A 93 -52.91 31.08 -32.40
CA GLN A 93 -53.03 30.94 -33.87
C GLN A 93 -54.41 31.53 -34.24
N PRO A 94 -54.78 31.86 -35.51
CA PRO A 94 -54.36 31.22 -36.77
C PRO A 94 -54.28 32.13 -38.02
N THR A 95 -53.82 31.60 -39.16
CA THR A 95 -54.45 31.89 -40.48
C THR A 95 -54.11 30.78 -41.50
N GLU A 96 -55.15 30.37 -42.24
CA GLU A 96 -55.23 29.26 -43.21
C GLU A 96 -54.97 29.73 -44.66
N GLU A 97 -54.62 28.79 -45.56
CA GLU A 97 -55.14 28.63 -46.95
C GLU A 97 -54.40 27.41 -47.60
N GLU A 98 -55.00 26.23 -47.67
CA GLU A 98 -55.84 25.66 -48.77
C GLU A 98 -55.12 25.38 -50.11
N SER A 99 -54.93 24.09 -50.44
CA SER A 99 -55.50 23.44 -51.64
C SER A 99 -54.83 22.08 -51.96
N ALA A 100 -55.65 21.02 -52.03
CA ALA A 100 -55.32 19.70 -52.59
C ALA A 100 -55.73 19.65 -54.08
N PRO A 101 -55.38 18.62 -54.89
CA PRO A 101 -56.07 17.33 -54.76
C PRO A 101 -55.22 16.07 -55.04
N GLN A 102 -55.79 14.95 -54.60
CA GLN A 102 -55.28 13.58 -54.73
C GLN A 102 -55.29 13.05 -56.16
N HIS A 103 -54.29 12.21 -56.49
CA HIS A 103 -54.40 11.20 -57.53
C HIS A 103 -54.03 9.83 -56.97
N MET A 104 -55.02 8.95 -56.86
CA MET A 104 -54.86 7.52 -56.66
C MET A 104 -54.17 6.91 -57.89
N ARG A 105 -53.01 6.25 -57.71
CA ARG A 105 -52.57 5.19 -58.64
C ARG A 105 -51.62 4.19 -57.97
N SER A 106 -52.19 3.00 -57.76
CA SER A 106 -51.55 1.68 -57.83
C SER A 106 -50.37 1.38 -56.91
N ALA A 107 -50.66 0.54 -55.91
CA ALA A 107 -49.70 -0.25 -55.16
C ALA A 107 -48.72 -0.98 -56.09
N GLN A 108 -47.44 -0.63 -55.95
CA GLN A 108 -46.33 -1.47 -56.36
C GLN A 108 -45.44 -1.61 -55.14
N THR A 109 -45.59 -2.74 -54.45
CA THR A 109 -44.74 -3.20 -53.37
C THR A 109 -43.28 -3.20 -53.86
N HIS A 110 -42.58 -2.11 -53.64
CA HIS A 110 -41.12 -2.13 -53.60
C HIS A 110 -40.79 -2.83 -52.29
N ALA A 111 -40.39 -4.10 -52.40
CA ALA A 111 -39.60 -4.73 -51.37
C ALA A 111 -38.38 -3.83 -51.18
N THR A 112 -38.40 -2.99 -50.15
CA THR A 112 -37.19 -2.39 -49.62
C THR A 112 -36.39 -3.57 -49.10
N ASN A 113 -35.46 -4.07 -49.92
CA ASN A 113 -34.25 -4.66 -49.41
C ASN A 113 -33.53 -3.53 -48.66
N THR A 114 -34.03 -3.16 -47.48
CA THR A 114 -33.27 -2.42 -46.48
C THR A 114 -32.11 -3.35 -46.18
N PRO A 115 -30.87 -3.00 -46.57
CA PRO A 115 -29.72 -3.78 -46.18
C PRO A 115 -29.78 -3.86 -44.66
N ALA A 116 -29.79 -5.07 -44.10
CA ALA A 116 -29.56 -5.25 -42.67
C ALA A 116 -28.36 -4.37 -42.32
N ALA A 117 -28.54 -3.45 -41.36
CA ALA A 117 -27.51 -2.49 -40.98
C ALA A 117 -26.18 -3.24 -40.86
N ALA A 118 -25.20 -2.86 -41.69
CA ALA A 118 -23.92 -3.55 -41.71
C ALA A 118 -23.37 -3.55 -40.29
N LEU A 119 -22.99 -4.73 -39.78
CA LEU A 119 -22.40 -4.84 -38.46
C LEU A 119 -21.13 -4.00 -38.40
N PRO A 120 -20.84 -3.38 -37.24
CA PRO A 120 -19.60 -2.61 -37.09
C PRO A 120 -18.38 -3.49 -37.37
N GLU A 121 -17.38 -2.93 -38.04
CA GLU A 121 -16.12 -3.62 -38.31
C GLU A 121 -15.39 -3.95 -37.00
N ASP A 122 -14.71 -5.09 -36.98
CA ASP A 122 -13.88 -5.50 -35.83
C ASP A 122 -12.72 -4.52 -35.63
N GLY A 123 -12.47 -4.14 -34.38
CA GLY A 123 -11.33 -3.31 -33.99
C GLY A 123 -11.68 -2.10 -33.14
N TRP A 124 -10.73 -1.18 -33.08
CA TRP A 124 -10.83 0.03 -32.28
C TRP A 124 -11.75 1.06 -32.93
N HIS A 125 -12.64 1.62 -32.12
CA HIS A 125 -13.51 2.72 -32.48
C HIS A 125 -13.33 3.86 -31.49
N THR A 126 -13.25 5.10 -31.99
CA THR A 126 -13.20 6.30 -31.15
C THR A 126 -14.59 6.91 -31.11
N ASN A 127 -15.17 7.00 -29.93
CA ASN A 127 -16.50 7.56 -29.70
C ASN A 127 -16.45 9.11 -29.78
N GLU A 128 -17.61 9.75 -29.90
CA GLU A 128 -17.73 11.21 -29.98
C GLU A 128 -17.16 11.93 -28.75
N ASP A 129 -17.20 11.27 -27.58
CA ASP A 129 -16.64 11.77 -26.31
C ASP A 129 -15.12 11.57 -26.18
N GLY A 130 -14.48 10.96 -27.18
CA GLY A 130 -13.04 10.64 -27.20
C GLY A 130 -12.65 9.38 -26.40
N THR A 131 -13.61 8.64 -25.86
CA THR A 131 -13.37 7.29 -25.33
C THR A 131 -13.18 6.29 -26.47
N LEU A 132 -12.65 5.11 -26.13
CA LEU A 132 -12.44 4.03 -27.07
C LEU A 132 -13.44 2.90 -26.80
N SER A 133 -13.91 2.26 -27.87
CA SER A 133 -14.60 0.98 -27.83
C SER A 133 -13.83 -0.01 -28.70
N TYR A 134 -13.93 -1.30 -28.37
CA TYR A 134 -13.38 -2.37 -29.20
C TYR A 134 -14.50 -3.28 -29.66
N TYR A 135 -14.74 -3.34 -30.97
CA TYR A 135 -15.75 -4.21 -31.58
C TYR A 135 -15.14 -5.55 -31.99
N LYS A 136 -15.89 -6.63 -31.76
CA LYS A 136 -15.55 -7.98 -32.19
C LYS A 136 -16.83 -8.76 -32.48
N ASN A 137 -16.93 -9.32 -33.69
CA ASN A 137 -18.11 -10.03 -34.19
C ASN A 137 -19.40 -9.18 -34.11
N GLY A 138 -19.30 -7.89 -34.42
CA GLY A 138 -20.46 -6.98 -34.46
C GLY A 138 -20.96 -6.48 -33.10
N ALA A 139 -20.26 -6.76 -31.99
CA ALA A 139 -20.57 -6.25 -30.66
C ALA A 139 -19.32 -5.63 -30.00
N PHE A 140 -19.50 -4.63 -29.12
CA PHE A 140 -18.39 -4.09 -28.34
C PHE A 140 -18.03 -4.99 -27.15
N LEU A 141 -16.77 -4.95 -26.73
CA LEU A 141 -16.31 -5.63 -25.53
C LEU A 141 -16.64 -4.82 -24.26
N THR A 142 -16.83 -5.53 -23.15
CA THR A 142 -17.04 -4.98 -21.81
C THR A 142 -16.09 -5.64 -20.80
N GLY A 143 -15.92 -5.06 -19.63
CA GLY A 143 -15.07 -5.61 -18.57
C GLY A 143 -13.57 -5.44 -18.83
N LEU A 144 -12.76 -6.20 -18.07
CA LEU A 144 -11.31 -6.25 -18.24
C LEU A 144 -10.96 -7.07 -19.49
N GLN A 145 -10.23 -6.47 -20.42
CA GLN A 145 -9.87 -7.08 -21.69
C GLN A 145 -8.38 -6.94 -21.96
N ILE A 146 -7.76 -8.05 -22.36
CA ILE A 146 -6.37 -8.07 -22.84
C ILE A 146 -6.42 -7.97 -24.35
N LEU A 147 -5.87 -6.89 -24.90
CA LEU A 147 -5.84 -6.59 -26.34
C LEU A 147 -4.39 -6.34 -26.75
N GLY A 148 -3.77 -7.34 -27.37
CA GLY A 148 -2.31 -7.36 -27.58
C GLY A 148 -1.58 -7.53 -26.26
N ASP A 149 -0.61 -6.66 -25.99
CA ASP A 149 0.18 -6.67 -24.75
C ASP A 149 -0.42 -5.81 -23.63
N ASP A 150 -1.48 -5.06 -23.94
CA ASP A 150 -2.09 -4.09 -23.04
C ASP A 150 -3.42 -4.60 -22.47
N THR A 151 -3.73 -4.19 -21.24
CA THR A 151 -5.03 -4.46 -20.60
C THR A 151 -5.85 -3.17 -20.54
N TYR A 152 -7.12 -3.27 -20.89
CA TYR A 152 -8.09 -2.18 -20.90
C TYR A 152 -9.30 -2.56 -20.04
N TYR A 153 -10.03 -1.56 -19.56
CA TYR A 153 -11.32 -1.77 -18.91
C TYR A 153 -12.40 -1.01 -19.68
N PHE A 154 -13.41 -1.74 -20.15
CA PHE A 154 -14.58 -1.18 -20.81
C PHE A 154 -15.78 -1.26 -19.87
N GLY A 155 -16.54 -0.17 -19.76
CA GLY A 155 -17.78 -0.16 -18.99
C GLY A 155 -18.86 -1.04 -19.63
N GLU A 156 -20.01 -1.13 -18.97
CA GLU A 156 -21.18 -1.83 -19.52
C GLU A 156 -21.72 -1.18 -20.81
N ASP A 157 -21.45 0.11 -20.97
CA ASP A 157 -21.70 0.90 -22.18
C ASP A 157 -20.68 0.63 -23.31
N GLY A 158 -19.65 -0.19 -23.07
CA GLY A 158 -18.60 -0.50 -24.05
C GLY A 158 -17.54 0.58 -24.20
N HIS A 159 -17.59 1.65 -23.41
CA HIS A 159 -16.62 2.75 -23.47
C HIS A 159 -15.45 2.49 -22.52
N SER A 160 -14.23 2.80 -22.95
CA SER A 160 -13.01 2.60 -22.19
C SER A 160 -12.95 3.51 -20.96
N ARG A 161 -12.50 2.95 -19.83
CA ARG A 161 -12.31 3.65 -18.56
C ARG A 161 -10.82 3.93 -18.33
N ARG A 162 -10.54 5.03 -17.63
CA ARG A 162 -9.18 5.42 -17.23
C ARG A 162 -9.13 5.82 -15.76
N TRP A 163 -7.93 6.10 -15.25
CA TRP A 163 -7.63 6.45 -13.87
C TRP A 163 -7.91 5.33 -12.89
N THR A 164 -8.20 5.67 -11.64
CA THR A 164 -8.52 4.71 -10.59
C THR A 164 -9.89 4.10 -10.84
N GLN A 165 -9.96 2.77 -10.90
CA GLN A 165 -11.20 2.00 -11.06
C GLN A 165 -11.29 0.96 -9.96
N ASN A 166 -12.46 0.82 -9.35
CA ASN A 166 -12.75 -0.28 -8.43
C ASN A 166 -13.57 -1.33 -9.16
N ILE A 167 -13.00 -2.52 -9.34
CA ILE A 167 -13.56 -3.62 -10.12
C ILE A 167 -13.56 -4.83 -9.21
N GLU A 168 -14.75 -5.36 -8.90
CA GLU A 168 -14.94 -6.52 -8.03
C GLU A 168 -14.21 -6.41 -6.66
N GLY A 169 -14.19 -5.21 -6.09
CA GLY A 169 -13.55 -4.94 -4.80
C GLY A 169 -12.03 -4.75 -4.85
N SER A 170 -11.43 -4.79 -6.04
CA SER A 170 -10.01 -4.50 -6.24
C SER A 170 -9.81 -3.17 -6.95
N THR A 171 -8.79 -2.42 -6.52
CA THR A 171 -8.44 -1.14 -7.14
C THR A 171 -7.42 -1.35 -8.26
N TYR A 172 -7.68 -0.77 -9.42
CA TYR A 172 -6.83 -0.76 -10.60
C TYR A 172 -6.55 0.69 -11.01
N TYR A 173 -5.47 0.91 -11.75
CA TYR A 173 -5.21 2.22 -12.36
C TYR A 173 -4.96 2.06 -13.86
N PHE A 174 -5.65 2.88 -14.64
CA PHE A 174 -5.51 2.97 -16.07
C PHE A 174 -4.96 4.35 -16.43
N ASP A 175 -3.97 4.41 -17.30
CA ASP A 175 -3.30 5.66 -17.64
C ASP A 175 -4.13 6.53 -18.60
N GLY A 176 -3.54 7.66 -19.01
CA GLY A 176 -4.19 8.59 -19.95
C GLY A 176 -4.47 7.99 -21.34
N SER A 177 -3.83 6.87 -21.69
CA SER A 177 -4.03 6.10 -22.92
C SER A 177 -4.96 4.90 -22.71
N TYR A 178 -5.68 4.84 -21.58
CA TYR A 178 -6.60 3.78 -21.18
C TYR A 178 -5.93 2.43 -20.87
N LYS A 179 -4.60 2.38 -20.78
CA LYS A 179 -3.86 1.15 -20.52
C LYS A 179 -3.69 0.93 -19.03
N MET A 180 -3.89 -0.30 -18.57
CA MET A 180 -3.69 -0.65 -17.17
C MET A 180 -2.22 -0.46 -16.79
N HIS A 181 -1.99 0.30 -15.74
CA HIS A 181 -0.68 0.48 -15.15
C HIS A 181 -0.35 -0.67 -14.22
N LYS A 182 0.91 -1.10 -14.25
CA LYS A 182 1.46 -2.14 -13.40
C LYS A 182 2.77 -1.65 -12.78
N GLY A 183 3.06 -2.09 -11.57
CA GLY A 183 4.24 -1.67 -10.81
C GLY A 183 4.02 -0.40 -9.98
N LEU A 184 5.12 0.28 -9.68
CA LEU A 184 5.14 1.43 -8.77
C LEU A 184 4.69 2.70 -9.49
N LEU A 185 3.54 3.24 -9.09
CA LEU A 185 3.02 4.51 -9.56
C LEU A 185 3.35 5.62 -8.56
N ARG A 186 3.87 6.75 -9.06
CA ARG A 186 4.03 7.97 -8.26
C ARG A 186 2.97 8.99 -8.61
N TRP A 187 2.26 9.48 -7.60
CA TRP A 187 1.16 10.42 -7.79
C TRP A 187 1.66 11.85 -7.91
N ASN A 188 1.22 12.55 -8.95
CA ASN A 188 1.73 13.88 -9.26
C ASN A 188 1.35 14.94 -8.23
N ALA A 189 0.13 14.90 -7.69
CA ALA A 189 -0.35 15.92 -6.75
C ALA A 189 0.29 15.76 -5.36
N THR A 190 0.32 14.54 -4.86
CA THR A 190 0.62 14.20 -3.46
C THR A 190 2.00 13.61 -3.25
N LYS A 191 2.69 13.20 -4.33
CA LYS A 191 4.09 12.74 -4.37
C LYS A 191 4.39 11.43 -3.65
N ASP A 192 3.39 10.81 -3.04
CA ASP A 192 3.36 9.44 -2.54
C ASP A 192 3.10 8.44 -3.68
N TYR A 193 3.06 7.15 -3.32
CA TYR A 193 3.09 6.05 -4.25
C TYR A 193 1.90 5.10 -4.06
N SER A 194 1.56 4.38 -5.13
CA SER A 194 0.80 3.13 -5.07
C SER A 194 1.61 2.06 -5.79
N TYR A 195 1.39 0.80 -5.45
CA TYR A 195 1.95 -0.30 -6.23
C TYR A 195 0.82 -1.17 -6.76
N PHE A 196 0.77 -1.33 -8.08
CA PHE A 196 -0.17 -2.21 -8.78
C PHE A 196 0.55 -3.49 -9.14
N ASP A 197 -0.07 -4.64 -8.86
CA ASP A 197 0.54 -5.94 -9.05
C ASP A 197 0.99 -6.16 -10.50
N GLU A 198 2.18 -6.70 -10.69
CA GLU A 198 2.74 -6.89 -12.04
C GLU A 198 2.02 -8.01 -12.82
N LEU A 199 1.39 -8.96 -12.12
CA LEU A 199 0.62 -10.04 -12.73
C LEU A 199 -0.78 -9.55 -13.10
N ASP A 200 -1.56 -9.10 -12.13
CA ASP A 200 -2.99 -8.83 -12.31
C ASP A 200 -3.38 -7.35 -12.27
N GLY A 201 -2.49 -6.44 -11.88
CA GLY A 201 -2.75 -5.00 -11.84
C GLY A 201 -3.49 -4.51 -10.60
N ARG A 202 -3.75 -5.36 -9.59
CA ARG A 202 -4.43 -4.96 -8.36
C ARG A 202 -3.52 -4.10 -7.47
N ALA A 203 -4.08 -3.05 -6.88
CA ALA A 203 -3.36 -2.23 -5.91
C ALA A 203 -3.02 -3.04 -4.66
N HIS A 204 -1.78 -2.96 -4.20
CA HIS A 204 -1.33 -3.55 -2.94
C HIS A 204 -1.72 -2.68 -1.74
N THR A 205 -2.06 -3.36 -0.64
CA THR A 205 -2.23 -2.79 0.70
C THR A 205 -1.33 -3.55 1.67
N GLY A 206 -0.93 -2.93 2.78
CA GLY A 206 -0.01 -3.53 3.74
C GLY A 206 1.45 -3.38 3.33
N LEU A 207 2.32 -4.18 3.97
CA LEU A 207 3.74 -4.22 3.67
C LEU A 207 3.97 -4.92 2.33
N TYR A 208 4.63 -4.24 1.41
CA TYR A 208 5.01 -4.82 0.14
C TYR A 208 6.30 -4.19 -0.38
N LYS A 209 7.30 -5.04 -0.69
CA LYS A 209 8.69 -4.62 -0.93
C LYS A 209 9.18 -3.77 0.26
N ASP A 210 9.70 -2.57 0.02
CA ASP A 210 10.15 -1.66 1.08
C ASP A 210 9.11 -0.57 1.40
N TYR A 211 7.85 -0.74 1.02
CA TYR A 211 6.79 0.24 1.25
C TYR A 211 5.73 -0.32 2.19
N TYR A 212 5.01 0.58 2.84
CA TYR A 212 3.74 0.27 3.49
C TYR A 212 2.63 1.05 2.81
N PHE A 213 1.67 0.35 2.23
CA PHE A 213 0.49 0.94 1.61
C PHE A 213 -0.69 0.87 2.58
N GLY A 214 -1.36 2.00 2.83
CA GLY A 214 -2.57 2.02 3.65
C GLY A 214 -3.74 1.30 2.98
N ALA A 215 -4.88 1.28 3.67
CA ALA A 215 -6.13 0.71 3.12
C ALA A 215 -6.60 1.43 1.83
N ASP A 216 -6.16 2.68 1.64
CA ASP A 216 -6.36 3.47 0.43
C ASP A 216 -5.42 3.08 -0.73
N GLY A 217 -4.53 2.10 -0.54
CA GLY A 217 -3.50 1.71 -1.51
C GLY A 217 -2.40 2.75 -1.68
N ARG A 218 -2.24 3.69 -0.72
CA ARG A 218 -1.28 4.80 -0.78
C ARG A 218 -0.14 4.58 0.21
N SER A 219 1.09 4.83 -0.23
CA SER A 219 2.28 4.63 0.60
C SER A 219 2.26 5.59 1.79
N LYS A 220 2.50 5.06 2.99
CA LYS A 220 2.70 5.84 4.21
C LYS A 220 4.19 5.96 4.52
N ARG A 221 4.53 6.93 5.35
CA ARG A 221 5.90 7.15 5.81
C ARG A 221 5.94 7.41 7.32
N TRP A 222 7.15 7.59 7.85
CA TRP A 222 7.46 7.79 9.27
C TRP A 222 7.19 6.56 10.12
N THR A 223 6.95 6.74 11.41
CA THR A 223 6.66 5.64 12.32
C THR A 223 5.26 5.09 12.04
N GLN A 224 5.16 3.79 11.81
CA GLN A 224 3.91 3.07 11.56
C GLN A 224 3.82 1.87 12.50
N ASN A 225 2.65 1.66 13.10
CA ASN A 225 2.37 0.47 13.90
C ASN A 225 1.49 -0.46 13.06
N ILE A 226 2.02 -1.63 12.72
CA ILE A 226 1.42 -2.60 11.80
C ILE A 226 1.45 -3.95 12.51
N ASP A 227 0.28 -4.54 12.75
CA ASP A 227 0.13 -5.85 13.41
C ASP A 227 0.91 -5.99 14.73
N GLY A 228 0.92 -4.93 15.54
CA GLY A 228 1.62 -4.88 16.82
C GLY A 228 3.12 -4.56 16.74
N ASN A 229 3.69 -4.52 15.55
CA ASN A 229 5.09 -4.17 15.31
C ASN A 229 5.23 -2.70 14.91
N THR A 230 6.33 -2.07 15.34
CA THR A 230 6.65 -0.69 14.94
C THR A 230 7.68 -0.71 13.83
N TYR A 231 7.41 0.03 12.75
CA TYR A 231 8.29 0.21 11.60
C TYR A 231 8.57 1.70 11.42
N TYR A 232 9.66 2.03 10.72
CA TYR A 232 9.93 3.40 10.29
C TYR A 232 10.17 3.43 8.79
N PHE A 233 9.50 4.36 8.12
CA PHE A 233 9.63 4.63 6.71
C PHE A 233 10.19 6.05 6.53
N ASP A 234 11.20 6.20 5.70
CA ASP A 234 11.90 7.46 5.53
C ASP A 234 11.11 8.49 4.70
N GLY A 235 11.71 9.65 4.46
CA GLY A 235 11.11 10.71 3.64
C GLY A 235 10.81 10.29 2.19
N SER A 236 11.45 9.23 1.71
CA SER A 236 11.27 8.60 0.39
C SER A 236 10.26 7.44 0.43
N TYR A 237 9.52 7.27 1.53
CA TYR A 237 8.54 6.20 1.77
C TYR A 237 9.15 4.79 1.88
N LYS A 238 10.46 4.69 2.03
CA LYS A 238 11.17 3.42 2.10
C LYS A 238 11.36 2.98 3.53
N MET A 239 11.12 1.71 3.79
CA MET A 239 11.32 1.09 5.10
C MET A 239 12.79 1.19 5.49
N HIS A 240 13.05 1.82 6.62
CA HIS A 240 14.37 1.92 7.20
C HIS A 240 14.71 0.63 7.95
N LYS A 241 15.95 0.17 7.81
CA LYS A 241 16.50 -0.97 8.53
C LYS A 241 17.83 -0.58 9.15
N GLY A 242 18.17 -1.22 10.26
CA GLY A 242 19.36 -0.94 11.05
C GLY A 242 19.20 0.26 11.99
N LEU A 243 20.35 0.83 12.37
CA LEU A 243 20.45 1.92 13.34
C LEU A 243 19.98 3.24 12.72
N LEU A 244 18.98 3.87 13.33
CA LEU A 244 18.46 5.18 12.96
C LEU A 244 18.81 6.18 14.06
N ARG A 245 19.45 7.28 13.71
CA ARG A 245 19.71 8.40 14.63
C ARG A 245 18.65 9.48 14.46
N TRP A 246 18.09 9.93 15.57
CA TRP A 246 17.05 10.95 15.54
C TRP A 246 17.64 12.35 15.65
N ASN A 247 17.31 13.21 14.70
CA ASN A 247 17.94 14.53 14.61
C ASN A 247 17.60 15.45 15.78
N ALA A 248 16.37 15.39 16.30
CA ALA A 248 15.93 16.28 17.37
C ALA A 248 16.53 15.92 18.74
N THR A 249 16.61 14.63 19.03
CA THR A 249 16.91 14.10 20.37
C THR A 249 18.29 13.44 20.46
N LYS A 250 18.95 13.21 19.32
CA LYS A 250 20.32 12.69 19.17
C LYS A 250 20.57 11.26 19.65
N ASP A 251 19.58 10.62 20.25
CA ASP A 251 19.50 9.20 20.55
C ASP A 251 19.08 8.37 19.32
N TYR A 252 19.12 7.05 19.48
CA TYR A 252 18.97 6.09 18.39
C TYR A 252 17.74 5.20 18.57
N SER A 253 17.22 4.69 17.46
CA SER A 253 16.36 3.51 17.42
C SER A 253 17.01 2.46 16.53
N TYR A 254 16.66 1.18 16.72
CA TYR A 254 17.14 0.12 15.86
C TYR A 254 15.96 -0.62 15.24
N PHE A 255 15.93 -0.67 13.91
CA PHE A 255 14.95 -1.44 13.14
C PHE A 255 15.64 -2.70 12.61
N GLY A 256 15.02 -3.87 12.76
CA GLY A 256 15.63 -5.16 12.42
C GLY A 256 16.16 -5.18 10.98
N ASN A 257 17.39 -5.66 10.81
CA ASN A 257 18.01 -5.74 9.47
C ASN A 257 17.25 -6.67 8.52
N ALA A 258 16.59 -7.70 9.05
CA ALA A 258 15.83 -8.65 8.26
C ALA A 258 14.44 -8.11 7.90
N ASP A 259 13.68 -7.69 8.90
CA ASP A 259 12.24 -7.44 8.82
C ASP A 259 11.85 -5.97 8.98
N GLY A 260 12.73 -5.10 9.46
CA GLY A 260 12.45 -3.70 9.75
C GLY A 260 11.67 -3.47 11.05
N VAL A 261 11.48 -4.49 11.88
CA VAL A 261 10.74 -4.36 13.16
C VAL A 261 11.60 -3.64 14.19
N MET A 262 11.06 -2.63 14.86
CA MET A 262 11.77 -1.88 15.89
C MET A 262 12.10 -2.77 17.10
N ILE A 263 13.37 -2.83 17.46
CA ILE A 263 13.83 -3.51 18.67
C ILE A 263 13.46 -2.66 19.90
N LYS A 264 12.89 -3.32 20.92
CA LYS A 264 12.51 -2.76 22.23
C LYS A 264 13.00 -3.72 23.31
N ASP A 265 13.26 -3.17 24.50
CA ASP A 265 13.66 -3.91 25.72
C ASP A 265 14.76 -4.96 25.47
N SER A 266 15.75 -4.62 24.64
CA SER A 266 16.79 -5.54 24.21
C SER A 266 18.03 -4.82 23.69
N PHE A 267 19.17 -5.51 23.75
CA PHE A 267 20.37 -5.12 23.04
C PHE A 267 20.16 -5.17 21.52
N THR A 268 20.83 -4.28 20.80
CA THR A 268 20.99 -4.38 19.34
C THR A 268 21.83 -5.62 18.98
N PRO A 269 21.82 -6.09 17.71
CA PRO A 269 22.62 -7.24 17.30
C PRO A 269 24.12 -7.07 17.57
N SER A 270 24.65 -5.85 17.47
CA SER A 270 26.05 -5.55 17.79
C SER A 270 26.33 -5.43 19.30
N ARG A 271 25.29 -5.47 20.14
CA ARG A 271 25.33 -5.19 21.59
C ARG A 271 25.92 -3.83 21.98
N THR A 272 25.98 -2.89 21.04
CA THR A 272 26.49 -1.53 21.27
C THR A 272 25.48 -0.65 21.97
N TYR A 273 24.19 -0.85 21.71
CA TYR A 273 23.10 -0.09 22.32
C TYR A 273 22.11 -1.03 22.97
N TYR A 274 21.46 -0.57 24.02
CA TYR A 274 20.25 -1.19 24.56
C TYR A 274 19.05 -0.29 24.24
N MET A 275 18.03 -0.84 23.60
CA MET A 275 16.78 -0.14 23.29
C MET A 275 15.82 -0.30 24.46
N GLY A 276 15.32 0.80 25.03
CA GLY A 276 14.28 0.76 26.05
C GLY A 276 12.90 0.40 25.48
N ALA A 277 11.88 0.41 26.34
CA ALA A 277 10.50 0.03 25.99
C ALA A 277 9.88 0.86 24.85
N ASN A 278 10.30 2.12 24.70
CA ASN A 278 9.87 2.99 23.61
C ASN A 278 10.70 2.82 22.31
N GLY A 279 11.65 1.89 22.28
CA GLY A 279 12.56 1.65 21.16
C GLY A 279 13.64 2.71 20.98
N ARG A 280 13.93 3.48 22.04
CA ARG A 280 15.00 4.49 22.07
C ARG A 280 16.20 3.96 22.83
N SER A 281 17.40 4.29 22.37
CA SER A 281 18.64 3.90 23.02
C SER A 281 18.72 4.49 24.42
N LEU A 282 18.98 3.65 25.42
CA LEU A 282 19.35 4.13 26.75
C LEU A 282 20.75 4.77 26.71
N GLN A 283 20.99 5.66 27.67
CA GLN A 283 22.27 6.36 27.84
C GLN A 283 22.69 6.31 29.30
N TRP A 284 23.98 6.58 29.54
CA TRP A 284 24.62 6.63 30.85
C TRP A 284 24.60 5.28 31.57
N THR A 285 24.78 5.32 32.89
CA THR A 285 24.75 4.12 33.73
C THR A 285 23.33 3.56 33.82
N GLN A 286 23.17 2.30 33.43
CA GLN A 286 21.92 1.56 33.47
C GLN A 286 22.12 0.22 34.19
N ASN A 287 21.09 -0.27 34.89
CA ASN A 287 21.07 -1.62 35.43
C ASN A 287 20.06 -2.45 34.62
N ILE A 288 20.55 -3.47 33.92
CA ILE A 288 19.78 -4.32 33.02
C ILE A 288 20.03 -5.76 33.43
N ASP A 289 18.97 -6.47 33.82
CA ASP A 289 19.02 -7.86 34.28
C ASP A 289 20.07 -8.12 35.38
N GLY A 290 20.23 -7.16 36.29
CA GLY A 290 21.17 -7.25 37.41
C GLY A 290 22.62 -6.87 37.08
N ASN A 291 22.91 -6.52 35.83
CA ASN A 291 24.23 -6.07 35.39
C ASN A 291 24.25 -4.56 35.15
N THR A 292 25.32 -3.91 35.60
CA THR A 292 25.54 -2.47 35.37
C THR A 292 26.25 -2.26 34.04
N TYR A 293 25.61 -1.50 33.14
CA TYR A 293 26.16 -1.06 31.86
C TYR A 293 26.35 0.45 31.86
N TYR A 294 27.32 0.92 31.09
CA TYR A 294 27.50 2.34 30.80
C TYR A 294 27.43 2.55 29.29
N PHE A 295 26.47 3.35 28.84
CA PHE A 295 26.32 3.75 27.45
C PHE A 295 26.74 5.21 27.32
N ASP A 296 27.85 5.49 26.63
CA ASP A 296 28.21 6.87 26.34
C ASP A 296 27.18 7.48 25.37
N GLY A 297 26.86 8.76 25.53
CA GLY A 297 25.79 9.42 24.77
C GLY A 297 26.11 9.70 23.29
N SER A 298 27.11 9.00 22.71
CA SER A 298 27.68 9.24 21.37
C SER A 298 27.07 8.32 20.31
#